data_AF-A0A7J3JHD6-F1
#
_entry.id   AF-A0A7J3JHD6-F1
#
_cell.length_a   1.000
_cell.length_b   1.000
_cell.length_c   1.000
_cell.angle_alpha   90.00
_cell.angle_beta   90.00
_cell.angle_gamma   90.00
#
_symmetry.space_group_name_H-M   'P 1'
#
loop_
_entity.id
_entity.type
_entity.pdbx_description
1 polymer ?
#
loop_
_entity_poly.entity_id
_entity_poly.type
_entity_poly.pdbx_seq_one_letter_code
_entity_poly.pdbx_strand_id
1 'polypeptide(L)'
;MKLNILVDFTSELGKTSRLVKVLRENGFSPQLLSYDVVRLKTEFHLAENNVIRNILNGVHNLGELVASWKGFWEAVCLEAWIEEKGGKVQNTLLEVDDICVYVRRGKGVILTKKLVWTKPCKWMGGGPIPESITRKCLDSVEGLNAAFNHIARFITILLATVQK
;
A
#
# COMPACT_ATOMS: atom_id res chain seq x y z
N MET A 1 -7.85 9.32 10.53
CA MET A 1 -7.78 8.39 9.38
C MET A 1 -6.38 7.79 9.33
N LYS A 2 -6.16 6.61 8.74
CA LYS A 2 -4.86 5.92 8.76
C LYS A 2 -4.56 5.31 7.39
N LEU A 3 -3.41 5.62 6.81
CA LEU A 3 -2.89 4.95 5.63
C LEU A 3 -2.04 3.77 6.09
N ASN A 4 -2.26 2.63 5.48
CA ASN A 4 -1.46 1.43 5.67
C ASN A 4 -0.84 1.06 4.33
N ILE A 5 0.46 0.75 4.34
CA ILE A 5 1.19 0.20 3.20
C ILE A 5 1.82 -1.12 3.66
N LEU A 6 1.55 -2.17 2.90
CA LEU A 6 2.14 -3.48 3.07
C LEU A 6 3.13 -3.71 1.94
N VAL A 7 4.33 -4.14 2.30
CA VAL A 7 5.43 -4.47 1.39
C VAL A 7 5.90 -5.87 1.72
N ASP A 8 5.60 -6.82 0.83
CA ASP A 8 6.09 -8.18 0.95
C ASP A 8 7.25 -8.39 -0.02
N PHE A 9 8.42 -8.71 0.51
CA PHE A 9 9.64 -8.97 -0.23
C PHE A 9 9.81 -10.47 -0.43
N THR A 10 10.00 -10.90 -1.66
CA THR A 10 10.47 -12.26 -2.00
C THR A 10 11.97 -12.19 -2.26
N SER A 11 12.73 -13.08 -1.64
CA SER A 11 14.20 -13.08 -1.69
C SER A 11 14.73 -14.50 -1.81
N GLU A 12 15.88 -14.66 -2.46
CA GLU A 12 16.60 -15.94 -2.45
C GLU A 12 16.95 -16.39 -1.03
N LEU A 13 17.02 -17.71 -0.86
CA LEU A 13 17.56 -18.36 0.32
C LEU A 13 18.94 -17.78 0.67
N GLY A 14 19.07 -17.25 1.90
CA GLY A 14 20.29 -16.62 2.40
C GLY A 14 20.33 -15.09 2.29
N LYS A 15 19.55 -14.48 1.39
CA LYS A 15 19.38 -13.00 1.33
C LYS A 15 18.32 -12.52 2.33
N THR A 16 17.33 -13.36 2.65
CA THR A 16 16.25 -13.06 3.61
C THR A 16 16.76 -12.55 4.96
N SER A 17 17.78 -13.20 5.54
CA SER A 17 18.33 -12.79 6.85
C SER A 17 19.02 -11.42 6.80
N ARG A 18 19.70 -11.12 5.69
CA ARG A 18 20.31 -9.80 5.44
C ARG A 18 19.24 -8.73 5.27
N LEU A 19 18.19 -9.03 4.51
CA LEU A 19 17.05 -8.12 4.35
C LEU A 19 16.38 -7.80 5.69
N VAL A 20 16.10 -8.83 6.50
CA VAL A 20 15.53 -8.66 7.85
C VAL A 20 16.45 -7.79 8.72
N LYS A 21 17.77 -8.03 8.67
CA LYS A 21 18.75 -7.23 9.42
C LYS A 21 18.70 -5.76 8.99
N VAL A 22 18.79 -5.48 7.68
CA VAL A 22 18.76 -4.11 7.14
C VAL A 22 17.45 -3.40 7.50
N LEU A 23 16.31 -4.09 7.39
CA LEU A 23 15.01 -3.54 7.79
C LEU A 23 14.99 -3.15 9.27
N ARG A 24 15.50 -4.00 10.17
CA ARG A 24 15.57 -3.70 11.61
C ARG A 24 16.54 -2.55 11.92
N GLU A 25 17.68 -2.49 11.25
CA GLU A 25 18.66 -1.41 11.39
C GLU A 25 18.08 -0.05 10.96
N ASN A 26 17.14 -0.05 10.02
CA ASN A 26 16.38 1.14 9.61
C ASN A 26 15.13 1.39 10.47
N GLY A 27 15.00 0.73 11.63
CA GLY A 27 13.93 0.97 12.59
C GLY A 27 12.60 0.29 12.26
N PHE A 28 12.55 -0.59 11.26
CA PHE A 28 11.34 -1.33 10.93
C PHE A 28 11.20 -2.61 11.78
N SER A 29 9.96 -3.08 11.90
CA SER A 29 9.64 -4.36 12.54
C SER A 29 9.18 -5.38 11.49
N PRO A 30 10.10 -6.00 10.72
CA PRO A 30 9.73 -6.96 9.70
C PRO A 30 9.19 -8.26 10.30
N GLN A 31 8.18 -8.83 9.65
CA GLN A 31 7.62 -10.13 9.96
C GLN A 31 8.08 -11.14 8.92
N LEU A 32 8.67 -12.26 9.35
CA LEU A 32 8.99 -13.37 8.46
C LEU A 32 7.71 -14.20 8.23
N LEU A 33 7.25 -14.33 6.98
CA LEU A 33 6.06 -15.14 6.65
C LEU A 33 6.43 -16.57 6.25
N SER A 34 7.55 -16.70 5.54
CA SER A 34 8.15 -17.95 5.08
C SER A 34 9.67 -17.77 5.02
N TYR A 35 10.41 -18.80 4.60
CA TYR A 35 11.86 -18.75 4.52
C TYR A 35 12.40 -17.71 3.51
N ASP A 36 11.59 -17.36 2.51
CA ASP A 36 11.87 -16.49 1.37
C ASP A 36 11.04 -15.20 1.36
N VAL A 37 10.02 -15.08 2.22
CA VAL A 37 9.13 -13.92 2.25
C VAL A 37 9.21 -13.14 3.56
N VAL A 38 9.57 -11.86 3.45
CA VAL A 38 9.57 -10.89 4.53
C VAL A 38 8.47 -9.87 4.30
N ARG A 39 7.68 -9.58 5.33
CA ARG A 39 6.62 -8.58 5.31
C ARG A 39 7.01 -7.37 6.12
N LEU A 40 6.82 -6.20 5.53
CA LEU A 40 6.85 -4.92 6.18
C LEU A 40 5.46 -4.30 6.14
N LYS A 41 4.97 -3.84 7.29
CA LYS A 41 3.75 -3.03 7.38
C LYS A 41 4.12 -1.65 7.90
N THR A 42 3.87 -0.62 7.12
CA THR A 42 4.09 0.78 7.50
C THR A 42 2.75 1.49 7.63
N GLU A 43 2.62 2.29 8.67
CA GLU A 43 1.37 2.95 9.05
C GLU A 43 1.61 4.45 9.17
N PHE A 44 0.78 5.25 8.48
CA PHE A 44 0.84 6.70 8.50
C PHE A 44 -0.48 7.26 9.05
N HIS A 45 -0.40 8.01 10.15
CA HIS A 45 -1.57 8.63 10.75
C HIS A 45 -1.92 9.94 10.03
N LEU A 46 -3.12 10.00 9.45
CA LEU A 46 -3.64 11.20 8.79
C LEU A 46 -4.39 12.03 9.85
N ALA A 47 -3.69 13.01 10.44
CA ALA A 47 -4.24 13.98 11.38
C ALA A 47 -3.93 15.41 10.87
N GLU A 48 -4.95 16.17 10.48
CA GLU A 48 -4.88 17.59 10.07
C GLU A 48 -4.02 17.96 8.83
N ASN A 49 -4.23 19.18 8.32
CA ASN A 49 -3.84 19.61 6.96
C ASN A 49 -2.32 19.74 6.75
N ASN A 50 -1.52 19.96 7.80
CA ASN A 50 -0.05 20.00 7.70
C ASN A 50 0.60 18.62 7.56
N VAL A 51 -0.18 17.53 7.62
CA VAL A 51 0.32 16.15 7.62
C VAL A 51 0.32 15.51 6.23
N ILE A 52 -0.42 16.04 5.25
CA ILE A 52 -0.46 15.45 3.90
C ILE A 52 0.93 15.44 3.27
N ARG A 53 1.65 16.58 3.33
CA ARG A 53 3.02 16.68 2.80
C ARG A 53 3.97 15.69 3.50
N ASN A 54 3.84 15.55 4.82
CA ASN A 54 4.67 14.62 5.60
C ASN A 54 4.37 13.16 5.24
N ILE A 55 3.12 12.83 4.96
CA ILE A 55 2.73 11.49 4.51
C ILE A 55 3.27 11.23 3.11
N LEU A 56 3.10 12.17 2.17
CA LEU A 56 3.63 12.03 0.83
C LEU A 56 5.16 11.85 0.87
N ASN A 57 5.87 12.67 1.66
CA ASN A 57 7.29 12.51 1.90
C ASN A 57 7.62 11.14 2.50
N GLY A 58 6.84 10.68 3.48
CA GLY A 58 7.02 9.36 4.10
C GLY A 58 6.81 8.19 3.12
N VAL A 59 5.86 8.31 2.20
CA VAL A 59 5.61 7.33 1.13
C VAL A 59 6.74 7.34 0.11
N HIS A 60 7.24 8.52 -0.29
CA HIS A 60 8.40 8.64 -1.17
C HIS A 60 9.66 8.05 -0.52
N ASN A 61 9.96 8.42 0.72
CA ASN A 61 11.11 7.91 1.48
C ASN A 61 11.02 6.38 1.64
N LEU A 62 9.84 5.83 1.89
CA LEU A 62 9.64 4.38 1.93
C LEU A 62 9.97 3.74 0.58
N GLY A 63 9.52 4.34 -0.52
CA GLY A 63 9.84 3.87 -1.87
C GLY A 63 11.34 3.88 -2.17
N GLU A 64 12.04 4.97 -1.82
CA GLU A 64 13.49 5.10 -1.99
C GLU A 64 14.26 4.07 -1.15
N LEU A 65 13.85 3.85 0.10
CA LEU A 65 14.45 2.85 0.97
C LEU A 65 14.29 1.44 0.39
N VAL A 66 13.06 1.07 0.00
CA VAL A 66 12.77 -0.24 -0.63
C VAL A 66 13.59 -0.43 -1.91
N ALA A 67 13.71 0.63 -2.73
CA ALA A 67 14.51 0.63 -3.95
C ALA A 67 16.01 0.43 -3.65
N SER A 68 16.54 1.10 -2.62
CA SER A 68 17.95 0.98 -2.21
C SER A 68 18.33 -0.45 -1.81
N TRP A 69 17.34 -1.26 -1.43
CA TRP A 69 17.51 -2.67 -1.04
C TRP A 69 17.34 -3.66 -2.19
N LYS A 70 17.32 -3.21 -3.45
CA LYS A 70 17.12 -4.09 -4.62
C LYS A 70 18.05 -5.31 -4.66
N GLY A 71 19.29 -5.18 -4.16
CA GLY A 71 20.23 -6.30 -4.06
C GLY A 71 19.80 -7.43 -3.11
N PHE A 72 18.81 -7.20 -2.25
CA PHE A 72 18.34 -8.14 -1.24
C PHE A 72 17.02 -8.83 -1.60
N TRP A 73 16.28 -8.34 -2.60
CA TRP A 73 14.98 -8.89 -3.00
C TRP A 73 14.89 -9.14 -4.51
N GLU A 74 14.17 -10.19 -4.88
CA GLU A 74 13.87 -10.56 -6.26
C GLU A 74 12.61 -9.83 -6.74
N ALA A 75 11.55 -9.93 -5.94
CA ALA A 75 10.27 -9.27 -6.18
C ALA A 75 9.74 -8.61 -4.90
N VAL A 76 8.91 -7.59 -5.09
CA VAL A 76 8.18 -6.89 -4.04
C VAL A 76 6.71 -6.83 -4.43
N CYS A 77 5.84 -7.26 -3.52
CA CYS A 77 4.40 -7.10 -3.65
C CYS A 77 3.90 -5.99 -2.73
N LEU A 78 3.23 -5.01 -3.29
CA LEU A 78 2.68 -3.84 -2.59
C LEU A 78 1.17 -3.95 -2.45
N GLU A 79 0.65 -3.56 -1.29
CA GLU A 79 -0.76 -3.31 -1.05
C GLU A 79 -0.91 -2.02 -0.24
N ALA A 80 -1.86 -1.16 -0.60
CA ALA A 80 -2.09 0.11 0.08
C ALA A 80 -3.58 0.33 0.35
N TRP A 81 -3.91 0.77 1.56
CA TRP A 81 -5.29 1.07 1.93
C TRP A 81 -5.38 2.13 3.03
N ILE A 82 -6.52 2.81 3.04
CA ILE A 82 -6.89 3.78 4.07
C ILE A 82 -7.99 3.20 4.95
N GLU A 83 -7.85 3.41 6.25
CA GLU A 83 -8.84 3.10 7.27
C GLU A 83 -9.34 4.41 7.91
N GLU A 84 -10.65 4.57 7.97
CA GLU A 84 -11.28 5.70 8.64
C GLU A 84 -12.55 5.28 9.39
N LYS A 85 -12.99 6.13 10.33
CA LYS A 85 -14.30 5.95 10.96
C LYS A 85 -15.37 6.23 9.90
N GLY A 86 -16.31 5.30 9.73
CA GLY A 86 -17.36 5.42 8.73
C GLY A 86 -18.60 4.60 9.09
N GLY A 87 -19.65 4.79 8.28
CA GLY A 87 -20.93 4.11 8.42
C GLY A 87 -20.98 2.74 7.72
N LYS A 88 -22.18 2.14 7.69
CA LYS A 88 -22.42 0.94 6.87
C LYS A 88 -22.33 1.32 5.39
N VAL A 89 -21.40 0.69 4.68
CA VAL A 89 -21.23 0.82 3.23
C VAL A 89 -21.33 -0.57 2.61
N GLN A 90 -22.05 -0.68 1.48
CA GLN A 90 -21.98 -1.86 0.64
C GLN A 90 -20.63 -1.89 -0.09
N ASN A 91 -20.07 -3.08 -0.26
CA ASN A 91 -18.82 -3.23 -1.01
C ASN A 91 -19.00 -2.63 -2.41
N THR A 92 -18.11 -1.72 -2.78
CA THR A 92 -18.23 -0.99 -4.04
C THR A 92 -16.87 -0.59 -4.59
N LEU A 93 -16.81 -0.40 -5.90
CA LEU A 93 -15.65 0.15 -6.59
C LEU A 93 -15.97 1.57 -7.00
N LEU A 94 -15.06 2.48 -6.64
CA LEU A 94 -15.11 3.87 -7.04
C LEU A 94 -13.97 4.12 -8.03
N GLU A 95 -14.33 4.58 -9.22
CA GLU A 95 -13.38 5.16 -10.16
C GLU A 95 -13.31 6.65 -9.85
N VAL A 96 -12.14 7.13 -9.40
CA VAL A 96 -11.89 8.55 -9.16
C VAL A 96 -10.71 8.97 -10.03
N ASP A 97 -10.99 9.81 -11.01
CA ASP A 97 -10.09 10.11 -12.14
C ASP A 97 -9.65 8.83 -12.87
N ASP A 98 -8.41 8.39 -12.65
CA ASP A 98 -7.83 7.18 -13.23
C ASP A 98 -7.41 6.15 -12.18
N ILE A 99 -7.81 6.36 -10.92
CA ILE A 99 -7.54 5.48 -9.79
C ILE A 99 -8.78 4.68 -9.45
N CYS A 100 -8.57 3.38 -9.24
CA CYS A 100 -9.62 2.49 -8.81
C CYS A 100 -9.52 2.23 -7.31
N VAL A 101 -10.62 2.48 -6.59
CA VAL A 101 -10.68 2.34 -5.13
C VAL A 101 -11.77 1.34 -4.76
N TYR A 102 -11.37 0.26 -4.10
CA TYR A 102 -12.32 -0.67 -3.52
C TYR A 102 -12.69 -0.25 -2.11
N VAL A 103 -13.95 0.11 -1.92
CA VAL A 103 -14.50 0.50 -0.64
C VAL A 103 -15.24 -0.69 -0.05
N ARG A 104 -14.81 -1.13 1.13
CA ARG A 104 -15.45 -2.21 1.86
C ARG A 104 -15.59 -1.88 3.33
N ARG A 105 -16.50 -2.59 3.98
CA ARG A 105 -16.63 -2.56 5.43
C ARG A 105 -15.43 -3.27 6.09
N GLY A 106 -14.78 -2.58 7.03
CA GLY A 106 -13.79 -3.15 7.95
C GLY A 106 -14.42 -3.71 9.23
N LYS A 107 -13.60 -3.95 10.26
CA LYS A 107 -14.09 -4.42 11.56
C LYS A 107 -14.81 -3.27 12.30
N GLY A 108 -16.04 -3.50 12.76
CA GLY A 108 -16.81 -2.51 13.52
C GLY A 108 -17.35 -1.35 12.67
N VAL A 109 -16.94 -0.12 13.02
CA VAL A 109 -17.28 1.16 12.35
C VAL A 109 -16.14 1.67 11.45
N ILE A 110 -15.23 0.79 11.05
CA ILE A 110 -14.11 1.15 10.18
C ILE A 110 -14.53 0.95 8.72
N LEU A 111 -14.33 1.98 7.91
CA LEU A 111 -14.39 1.91 6.46
C LEU A 111 -12.97 1.67 5.92
N THR A 112 -12.83 0.72 5.00
CA THR A 112 -11.55 0.44 4.34
C THR A 112 -11.65 0.82 2.86
N LYS A 113 -10.76 1.69 2.42
CA LYS A 113 -10.59 2.09 1.02
C LYS A 113 -9.26 1.52 0.51
N LYS A 114 -9.30 0.47 -0.30
CA LYS A 114 -8.10 -0.16 -0.87
C LYS A 114 -7.80 0.37 -2.26
N LEU A 115 -6.52 0.58 -2.55
CA LEU A 115 -6.05 0.84 -3.91
C LEU A 115 -6.17 -0.42 -4.76
N VAL A 116 -6.73 -0.30 -5.95
CA VAL A 116 -6.82 -1.37 -6.95
C VAL A 116 -5.90 -1.03 -8.12
N TRP A 117 -5.05 -1.97 -8.51
CA TRP A 117 -3.96 -1.76 -9.46
C TRP A 117 -4.34 -2.07 -10.91
N THR A 118 -5.48 -2.71 -11.15
CA THR A 118 -5.97 -3.07 -12.48
C THR A 118 -6.86 -1.97 -13.06
N LYS A 119 -6.64 -1.64 -14.34
CA LYS A 119 -7.57 -0.84 -15.14
C LYS A 119 -8.34 -1.77 -16.08
N PRO A 120 -9.64 -1.51 -16.35
CA PRO A 120 -10.52 -0.50 -15.77
C PRO A 120 -11.35 -1.02 -14.57
N CYS A 121 -11.80 -0.12 -13.67
CA CYS A 121 -12.78 -0.44 -12.62
C CYS A 121 -14.06 -1.08 -13.18
N LYS A 122 -14.40 -0.74 -14.42
CA LYS A 122 -15.67 -1.06 -15.09
C LYS A 122 -15.91 -2.55 -15.30
N TRP A 123 -14.88 -3.39 -15.21
CA TRP A 123 -15.01 -4.84 -15.47
C TRP A 123 -15.42 -5.63 -14.24
N MET A 124 -15.52 -4.98 -13.09
CA MET A 124 -15.79 -5.62 -11.82
C MET A 124 -17.15 -5.15 -11.31
N GLY A 125 -18.15 -6.01 -11.41
CA GLY A 125 -19.45 -5.79 -10.78
C GLY A 125 -19.32 -5.59 -9.27
N GLY A 126 -20.34 -5.02 -8.62
CA GLY A 126 -20.36 -4.63 -7.19
C GLY A 126 -20.28 -5.78 -6.17
N GLY A 127 -19.57 -6.86 -6.49
CA GLY A 127 -19.26 -7.97 -5.60
C GLY A 127 -17.86 -7.85 -4.96
N PRO A 128 -17.47 -8.83 -4.14
CA PRO A 128 -16.12 -8.91 -3.60
C PRO A 128 -15.10 -9.08 -4.73
N ILE A 129 -14.07 -8.24 -4.71
CA ILE A 129 -12.95 -8.35 -5.65
C ILE A 129 -11.89 -9.35 -5.15
N PRO A 130 -11.15 -10.02 -6.04
CA PRO A 130 -10.00 -10.83 -5.68
C PRO A 130 -8.92 -10.01 -4.95
N GLU A 131 -8.20 -10.59 -3.99
CA GLU A 131 -7.10 -9.85 -3.33
C GLU A 131 -5.94 -9.54 -4.29
N SER A 132 -5.78 -10.37 -5.33
CA SER A 132 -4.74 -10.23 -6.37
C SER A 132 -4.80 -8.91 -7.13
N ILE A 133 -5.95 -8.22 -7.17
CA ILE A 133 -6.04 -6.92 -7.85
C ILE A 133 -5.73 -5.74 -6.92
N THR A 134 -5.78 -5.95 -5.61
CA THR A 134 -5.37 -4.95 -4.60
C THR A 134 -3.88 -5.06 -4.24
N ARG A 135 -3.21 -6.06 -4.79
CA ARG A 135 -1.80 -6.35 -4.55
C ARG A 135 -1.01 -6.32 -5.85
N LYS A 136 0.05 -5.50 -5.92
CA LYS A 136 0.88 -5.35 -7.12
C LYS A 136 2.28 -5.89 -6.86
N CYS A 137 2.64 -6.96 -7.55
CA CYS A 137 3.98 -7.52 -7.51
C CYS A 137 4.85 -6.94 -8.64
N LEU A 138 6.10 -6.64 -8.29
CA LEU A 138 7.06 -5.87 -9.08
C LEU A 138 8.44 -6.48 -8.86
N ASP A 139 9.24 -6.59 -9.91
CA ASP A 139 10.60 -7.14 -9.90
C ASP A 139 11.68 -6.08 -10.19
N SER A 140 11.26 -4.87 -10.57
CA SER A 140 12.12 -3.76 -10.96
C SER A 140 11.94 -2.52 -10.07
N VAL A 141 13.01 -1.75 -9.93
CA VAL A 141 13.00 -0.46 -9.21
C VAL A 141 12.13 0.57 -9.94
N GLU A 142 12.11 0.56 -11.27
CA GLU A 142 11.25 1.44 -12.05
C GLU A 142 9.76 1.15 -11.78
N GLY A 143 9.36 -0.11 -11.81
CA GLY A 143 8.01 -0.52 -11.46
C GLY A 143 7.64 -0.14 -10.03
N LEU A 144 8.58 -0.29 -9.10
CA LEU A 144 8.42 0.12 -7.69
C LEU A 144 8.16 1.62 -7.56
N ASN A 145 8.97 2.45 -8.21
CA ASN A 145 8.82 3.91 -8.19
C ASN A 145 7.48 4.34 -8.78
N ALA A 146 7.06 3.72 -9.90
CA ALA A 146 5.75 3.96 -10.49
C ALA A 146 4.61 3.60 -9.53
N ALA A 147 4.74 2.50 -8.78
CA ALA A 147 3.74 2.08 -7.82
C ALA A 147 3.65 3.01 -6.60
N PHE A 148 4.78 3.48 -6.06
CA PHE A 148 4.77 4.46 -4.96
C PHE A 148 4.21 5.82 -5.41
N ASN A 149 4.50 6.26 -6.64
CA ASN A 149 3.84 7.43 -7.23
C ASN A 149 2.33 7.24 -7.36
N HIS A 150 1.88 6.03 -7.70
CA HIS A 150 0.44 5.71 -7.74
C HIS A 150 -0.21 5.75 -6.35
N ILE A 151 0.48 5.26 -5.32
CA ILE A 151 0.03 5.38 -3.91
C ILE A 151 -0.04 6.85 -3.48
N ALA A 152 0.95 7.67 -3.84
CA ALA A 152 0.94 9.10 -3.56
C ALA A 152 -0.29 9.80 -4.16
N ARG A 153 -0.62 9.51 -5.43
CA ARG A 153 -1.82 10.04 -6.09
C ARG A 153 -3.11 9.55 -5.42
N PHE A 154 -3.18 8.28 -5.03
CA PHE A 154 -4.30 7.70 -4.29
C PHE A 154 -4.60 8.47 -2.99
N ILE A 155 -3.56 8.87 -2.25
CA ILE A 155 -3.68 9.66 -1.02
C ILE A 155 -4.23 11.05 -1.34
N THR A 156 -3.67 11.74 -2.33
CA THR A 156 -4.09 13.09 -2.72
C THR A 156 -5.56 13.13 -3.13
N ILE A 157 -6.01 12.18 -3.96
CA ILE A 157 -7.40 12.11 -4.43
C ILE A 157 -8.35 11.86 -3.26
N LEU A 158 -8.07 10.85 -2.43
CA LEU A 158 -8.98 10.50 -1.33
C LEU A 158 -9.12 11.63 -0.31
N LEU A 159 -8.04 12.37 -0.04
CA LEU A 159 -8.06 13.53 0.85
C LEU A 159 -8.84 14.71 0.26
N ALA A 160 -8.73 14.97 -1.04
CA ALA A 160 -9.49 16.02 -1.71
C ALA A 160 -11.01 15.77 -1.66
N THR A 161 -11.45 14.50 -1.67
CA THR A 161 -12.86 14.13 -1.49
C THR A 161 -13.38 14.25 -0.05
N VAL A 162 -12.51 14.26 0.97
CA VAL A 162 -12.91 14.34 2.40
C VAL A 162 -13.02 15.78 2.89
N GLN A 163 -12.41 16.74 2.19
CA GLN A 163 -12.46 18.17 2.52
C GLN A 163 -13.61 18.95 1.85
N LYS A 164 -14.51 18.26 1.14
CA LYS A 164 -15.77 18.81 0.62
C LYS A 164 -16.93 18.36 1.47
#